data_AF-A0A8T5S1B6-F1
#
_entry.id   AF-A0A8T5S1B6-F1
#
_cell.length_a   1.000
_cell.length_b   1.000
_cell.length_c   1.000
_cell.angle_alpha   90.00
_cell.angle_beta   90.00
_cell.angle_gamma   90.00
#
_symmetry.space_group_name_H-M   'P 1'
#
loop_
_entity.id
_entity.type
_entity.pdbx_description
1 polymer ?
#
loop_
_entity_poly.entity_id
_entity_poly.type
_entity_poly.pdbx_seq_one_letter_code
_entity_poly.pdbx_strand_id
1 'polypeptide(L)'
;MSVRNIGIPGVNPPTTRECSDKDCPFHGNSRIRGKITKGVVVNKKSKNTVIIRQDYVQFVKKYQRYERRNSRLACHLPECLNHEIEVGDLVLVGESRKLSKTKAFIVLEKLKTGVA
;
A
#
# COMPACT_ATOMS: atom_id res chain seq x y z
N MET A 1 14.04 14.21 -10.79
CA MET A 1 12.89 14.01 -11.72
C MET A 1 11.64 14.67 -11.13
N SER A 2 10.81 15.35 -11.94
CA SER A 2 9.61 16.05 -11.44
C SER A 2 8.56 15.10 -10.87
N VAL A 3 7.95 15.47 -9.74
CA VAL A 3 6.82 14.74 -9.12
C VAL A 3 5.61 14.79 -10.04
N ARG A 4 5.03 13.63 -10.35
CA ARG A 4 3.80 13.50 -11.14
C ARG A 4 2.58 13.58 -10.24
N ASN A 5 1.53 14.22 -10.73
CA ASN A 5 0.23 14.18 -10.08
C ASN A 5 -0.45 12.83 -10.41
N ILE A 6 -0.75 12.05 -9.37
CA ILE A 6 -1.35 10.71 -9.47
C ILE A 6 -2.87 10.79 -9.70
N GLY A 7 -3.50 11.94 -9.46
CA GLY A 7 -4.94 12.15 -9.67
C GLY A 7 -5.82 11.56 -8.56
N ILE A 8 -5.25 11.28 -7.38
CA ILE A 8 -5.98 10.81 -6.20
C ILE A 8 -6.07 11.96 -5.19
N PRO A 9 -7.28 12.33 -4.73
CA PRO A 9 -7.44 13.41 -3.76
C PRO A 9 -6.93 13.00 -2.38
N GLY A 10 -6.20 13.91 -1.72
CA GLY A 10 -5.77 13.76 -0.33
C GLY A 10 -4.53 12.90 -0.10
N VAL A 11 -3.81 12.50 -1.17
CA VAL A 11 -2.51 11.82 -1.06
C VAL A 11 -1.40 12.86 -1.13
N ASN A 12 -0.63 12.98 -0.05
CA ASN A 12 0.52 13.86 -0.03
C ASN A 12 1.71 13.23 -0.78
N PRO A 13 2.47 14.02 -1.55
CA PRO A 13 3.68 13.53 -2.19
C PRO A 13 4.75 13.18 -1.13
N PRO A 14 5.61 12.18 -1.41
CA PRO A 14 6.66 11.76 -0.49
C PRO A 14 7.66 12.90 -0.22
N THR A 15 8.27 12.88 0.98
CA THR A 15 9.27 13.87 1.40
C THR A 15 10.52 13.82 0.52
N THR A 16 10.87 12.62 0.03
CA THR A 16 12.06 12.37 -0.79
C THR A 16 11.84 12.85 -2.23
N ARG A 17 12.70 13.79 -2.66
CA ARG A 17 12.56 14.50 -3.95
C ARG A 17 12.93 13.68 -5.18
N GLU A 18 13.75 12.63 -5.05
CA GLU A 18 14.23 11.85 -6.19
C GLU A 18 14.26 10.35 -5.90
N CYS A 19 13.84 9.56 -6.88
CA CYS A 19 13.83 8.11 -6.81
C CYS A 19 14.04 7.51 -8.19
N SER A 20 14.84 6.43 -8.23
CA SER A 20 15.21 5.68 -9.44
C SER A 20 14.23 4.58 -9.82
N ASP A 21 13.19 4.33 -9.02
CA ASP A 21 12.23 3.25 -9.29
C ASP A 21 11.31 3.55 -10.47
N LYS A 22 11.33 2.67 -11.46
CA LYS A 22 10.43 2.71 -12.63
C LYS A 22 8.96 2.49 -12.26
N ASP A 23 8.72 1.71 -11.21
CA ASP A 23 7.39 1.32 -10.74
C ASP A 23 6.83 2.28 -9.66
N CYS A 24 7.55 3.36 -9.33
CA CYS A 24 7.06 4.40 -8.44
C CYS A 24 5.95 5.24 -9.12
N PRO A 25 4.84 5.55 -8.43
CA PRO A 25 3.74 6.29 -9.03
C PRO A 25 4.01 7.80 -9.13
N PHE A 26 4.91 8.32 -8.30
CA PHE A 26 5.28 9.74 -8.29
C PHE A 26 6.38 10.09 -9.30
N HIS A 27 7.44 9.27 -9.38
CA HIS A 27 8.62 9.56 -10.23
C HIS A 27 8.73 8.62 -11.43
N GLY A 28 8.05 7.48 -11.39
CA GLY A 28 8.11 6.44 -12.42
C GLY A 28 6.93 6.49 -13.39
N ASN A 29 6.66 5.36 -14.02
CA ASN A 29 5.64 5.21 -15.07
C ASN A 29 4.37 4.49 -14.61
N SER A 30 4.32 4.01 -13.37
CA SER A 30 3.18 3.26 -12.88
C SER A 30 1.98 4.19 -12.67
N ARG A 31 0.84 3.79 -13.24
CA ARG A 31 -0.45 4.47 -13.03
C ARG A 31 -1.30 3.67 -12.05
N ILE A 32 -2.00 4.40 -11.21
CA ILE A 32 -2.92 3.84 -10.23
C ILE A 32 -4.33 3.87 -10.81
N ARG A 33 -5.09 2.80 -10.58
CA ARG A 33 -6.45 2.64 -11.08
C ARG A 33 -7.24 1.75 -10.15
N GLY A 34 -8.56 1.80 -10.23
CA GLY A 34 -9.41 0.84 -9.51
C GLY A 34 -9.40 1.08 -8.00
N LYS A 35 -9.15 0.02 -7.23
CA LYS A 35 -9.39 0.02 -5.79
C LYS A 35 -8.24 0.66 -5.00
N ILE A 36 -8.60 1.59 -4.11
CA ILE A 36 -7.69 2.12 -3.09
C ILE A 36 -8.08 1.49 -1.75
N THR A 37 -7.14 0.85 -1.07
CA THR A 37 -7.40 0.15 0.18
C THR A 37 -6.38 0.54 1.24
N LYS A 38 -6.78 0.44 2.51
CA LYS A 38 -5.93 0.68 3.68
C LYS A 38 -5.56 -0.65 4.32
N GLY A 39 -4.40 -0.75 4.95
CA GLY A 39 -3.98 -1.95 5.66
C GLY A 39 -2.78 -1.71 6.56
N VAL A 40 -2.56 -2.61 7.51
CA VAL A 40 -1.44 -2.55 8.44
C VAL A 40 -0.24 -3.29 7.86
N VAL A 41 0.95 -2.71 7.95
CA VAL A 41 2.18 -3.34 7.48
C VAL A 41 2.59 -4.47 8.43
N VAL A 42 2.65 -5.70 7.93
CA VAL A 42 3.07 -6.89 8.72
C VAL A 42 4.52 -7.25 8.46
N ASN A 43 4.98 -7.10 7.22
CA ASN A 43 6.34 -7.50 6.86
C ASN A 43 6.92 -6.57 5.78
N LYS A 44 8.16 -6.14 6.01
CA LYS A 44 8.97 -5.28 5.15
C LYS A 44 10.37 -5.87 4.85
N LYS A 45 10.56 -7.18 5.05
CA LYS A 45 11.89 -7.82 4.87
C LYS A 45 12.35 -7.90 3.41
N SER A 46 11.43 -7.93 2.45
CA SER A 46 11.75 -8.13 1.03
C SER A 46 12.00 -6.81 0.32
N LYS A 47 12.99 -6.77 -0.59
CA LYS A 47 13.31 -5.57 -1.38
C LYS A 47 12.09 -5.06 -2.14
N ASN A 48 11.82 -3.76 -2.03
CA ASN A 48 10.75 -3.02 -2.70
C ASN A 48 9.38 -3.73 -2.64
N THR A 49 9.13 -4.43 -1.52
CA THR A 49 7.91 -5.21 -1.28
C THR A 49 7.49 -5.09 0.17
N VAL A 50 6.21 -4.84 0.38
CA VAL A 50 5.59 -4.85 1.70
C VAL A 50 4.40 -5.78 1.68
N ILE A 51 4.22 -6.54 2.76
CA ILE A 51 3.02 -7.32 2.99
C ILE A 51 2.13 -6.53 3.94
N ILE A 52 0.97 -6.10 3.42
CA ILE A 52 -0.07 -5.50 4.24
C ILE A 52 -1.07 -6.56 4.68
N ARG A 53 -1.68 -6.35 5.84
CA ARG A 53 -2.81 -7.11 6.35
C ARG A 53 -4.04 -6.22 6.41
N GLN A 54 -5.15 -6.78 5.93
CA GLN A 54 -6.46 -6.17 6.00
C GLN A 54 -7.32 -7.08 6.88
N ASP A 55 -7.74 -6.56 8.02
CA ASP A 55 -8.69 -7.22 8.90
C ASP A 55 -10.10 -6.79 8.53
N TYR A 56 -11.00 -7.76 8.40
CA TYR A 56 -12.42 -7.53 8.12
C TYR A 56 -13.25 -8.55 8.89
N VAL A 57 -14.51 -8.21 9.14
CA VAL A 57 -15.47 -9.10 9.80
C VAL A 57 -16.43 -9.68 8.77
N GLN A 58 -16.63 -10.99 8.82
CA GLN A 58 -17.59 -11.70 7.97
C GLN A 58 -18.80 -12.12 8.82
N PHE A 59 -20.00 -11.73 8.41
CA PHE A 59 -21.22 -12.14 9.10
C PHE A 59 -21.64 -13.57 8.70
N VAL A 60 -21.86 -14.44 9.69
CA VAL A 60 -22.33 -15.81 9.49
C VAL A 60 -23.83 -15.88 9.79
N LYS A 61 -24.65 -15.88 8.73
CA LYS A 61 -26.12 -15.79 8.81
C LYS A 61 -26.75 -16.82 9.74
N LYS A 62 -26.29 -18.08 9.70
CA LYS A 62 -26.84 -19.18 10.53
C LYS A 62 -26.71 -18.91 12.03
N TYR A 63 -25.57 -18.36 12.46
CA TYR A 63 -25.27 -18.14 13.88
C TYR A 63 -25.50 -16.70 14.34
N GLN A 64 -25.88 -15.81 13.42
CA GLN A 64 -26.02 -14.36 13.65
C GLN A 64 -24.79 -13.75 14.35
N ARG A 65 -23.59 -14.25 14.00
CA ARG A 65 -22.31 -13.83 14.61
C ARG A 65 -21.34 -13.36 13.55
N TYR A 66 -20.41 -12.49 13.94
CA TYR A 66 -19.31 -12.04 13.10
C TYR A 66 -18.04 -12.88 13.37
N GLU A 67 -17.42 -13.36 12.30
CA GLU A 67 -16.10 -13.98 12.33
C GLU A 67 -15.05 -12.94 11.94
N ARG A 68 -13.95 -12.86 12.69
CA ARG A 68 -12.80 -12.02 12.33
C ARG A 68 -11.94 -12.75 11.30
N ARG A 69 -11.77 -12.16 10.12
CA ARG A 69 -10.92 -12.68 9.04
C ARG A 69 -9.85 -11.66 8.68
N ASN A 70 -8.80 -12.16 8.05
CA ASN A 70 -7.74 -11.33 7.53
C ASN A 70 -7.37 -11.74 6.10
N SER A 71 -6.92 -10.77 5.32
CA SER A 71 -6.31 -11.00 4.01
C SER A 71 -4.95 -10.31 3.95
N ARG A 72 -3.96 -10.98 3.35
CA ARG A 72 -2.63 -10.41 3.12
C ARG A 72 -2.49 -10.01 1.67
N LEU A 73 -1.98 -8.82 1.42
CA LEU A 73 -1.66 -8.36 0.07
C LEU A 73 -0.18 -8.01 -0.04
N ALA A 74 0.42 -8.43 -1.14
CA ALA A 74 1.77 -8.05 -1.52
C ALA A 74 1.73 -6.75 -2.33
N CYS A 75 2.35 -5.71 -1.78
CA CYS A 75 2.40 -4.39 -2.36
C CYS A 75 3.84 -4.05 -2.75
N HIS A 76 4.00 -3.31 -3.84
CA HIS A 76 5.26 -2.68 -4.17
C HIS A 76 5.46 -1.45 -3.28
N LEU A 77 6.62 -1.39 -2.65
CA LEU A 77 7.05 -0.24 -1.88
C LEU A 77 8.06 0.56 -2.72
N PRO A 78 7.73 1.79 -3.13
CA PRO A 78 8.69 2.64 -3.82
C PRO A 78 9.77 3.13 -2.85
N GLU A 79 11.00 3.31 -3.35
CA GLU A 79 12.18 3.78 -2.61
C GLU A 79 11.91 5.12 -1.91
N CYS A 80 11.08 6.00 -2.50
CA CYS A 80 10.69 7.29 -1.92
C CYS A 80 10.10 7.18 -0.51
N LEU A 81 9.31 6.14 -0.29
CA LEU A 81 8.53 5.91 0.94
C LEU A 81 9.21 4.88 1.84
N ASN A 82 10.38 4.37 1.45
CA ASN A 82 11.03 3.29 2.17
C ASN A 82 11.51 3.73 3.56
N HIS A 83 11.92 4.98 3.75
CA HIS A 83 12.35 5.46 5.06
C HIS A 83 11.17 5.80 5.99
N GLU A 84 9.99 6.07 5.44
CA GLU A 84 8.84 6.58 6.22
C GLU A 84 7.97 5.45 6.80
N ILE A 85 7.96 4.29 6.15
CA ILE A 85 7.07 3.17 6.47
C ILE A 85 7.80 2.11 7.28
N GLU A 86 7.28 1.78 8.46
CA GLU A 86 7.77 0.70 9.31
C GLU A 86 6.70 -0.39 9.52
N VAL A 87 7.07 -1.45 10.25
CA VAL A 87 6.15 -2.53 10.59
C VAL A 87 5.17 -2.04 11.66
N GLY A 88 3.87 -2.28 11.47
CA GLY A 88 2.80 -1.81 12.35
C GLY A 88 2.13 -0.51 11.90
N ASP A 89 2.62 0.12 10.83
CA ASP A 89 2.02 1.33 10.29
C ASP A 89 0.76 1.06 9.47
N LEU A 90 -0.18 2.00 9.52
CA LEU A 90 -1.35 1.99 8.66
C LEU A 90 -1.04 2.73 7.36
N VAL A 91 -1.05 2.00 6.25
CA VAL A 91 -0.70 2.53 4.92
C VAL A 91 -1.90 2.54 3.98
N LEU A 92 -1.91 3.53 3.09
CA LEU A 92 -2.81 3.61 1.95
C LEU A 92 -2.14 2.98 0.73
N VAL A 93 -2.88 2.13 0.04
CA VAL A 93 -2.38 1.36 -1.10
C VAL A 93 -3.33 1.48 -2.26
N GLY A 94 -2.80 1.77 -3.45
CA GLY A 94 -3.54 1.83 -4.70
C GLY A 94 -3.32 0.59 -5.56
N GLU A 95 -4.37 0.12 -6.23
CA GLU A 95 -4.27 -0.91 -7.25
C GLU A 95 -3.57 -0.36 -8.51
N SER A 96 -2.72 -1.18 -9.10
CA SER A 96 -1.96 -0.84 -10.30
C SER A 96 -2.15 -1.90 -11.39
N ARG A 97 -1.48 -1.73 -12.53
CA ARG A 97 -1.21 -2.88 -13.40
C ARG A 97 -0.45 -3.95 -12.60
N LYS A 98 -0.53 -5.20 -13.03
CA LYS A 98 0.29 -6.27 -12.45
C LYS A 98 1.79 -5.96 -12.66
N LEU A 99 2.53 -5.84 -11.55
CA LEU A 99 3.97 -5.55 -11.55
C LEU A 99 4.80 -6.84 -11.46
N SER A 100 4.27 -7.86 -10.77
CA SER A 100 4.89 -9.17 -10.62
C SER A 100 3.81 -10.25 -10.49
N LYS A 101 4.21 -11.51 -10.27
CA LYS A 101 3.28 -12.63 -10.09
C LYS A 101 2.24 -12.35 -9.00
N THR A 102 2.68 -11.75 -7.89
CA THR A 102 1.84 -11.46 -6.70
C THR A 102 1.60 -9.97 -6.46
N LYS A 103 2.43 -9.07 -7.01
CA LYS A 103 2.31 -7.63 -6.81
C LYS A 103 1.39 -7.00 -7.84
N ALA A 104 0.24 -6.51 -7.38
CA ALA A 104 -0.71 -5.73 -8.19
C ALA A 104 -1.10 -4.41 -7.51
N PHE A 105 -0.43 -4.08 -6.41
CA PHE A 105 -0.75 -2.95 -5.56
C PHE A 105 0.53 -2.16 -5.25
N ILE A 106 0.42 -0.85 -5.10
CA ILE A 106 1.53 0.07 -4.82
C ILE A 106 1.17 0.90 -3.58
N VAL A 107 2.14 1.05 -2.67
CA VAL A 107 1.95 1.90 -1.49
C VAL A 107 2.03 3.37 -1.87
N LEU A 108 1.07 4.14 -1.38
CA LEU A 108 0.89 5.56 -1.71
C LEU A 108 1.33 6.50 -0.58
N GLU A 109 0.85 6.22 0.62
CA GLU A 109 1.00 7.14 1.75
C GLU A 109 0.94 6.36 3.07
N LYS A 110 1.63 6.88 4.08
CA LYS A 110 1.49 6.47 5.47
C LYS A 110 0.42 7.34 6.14
N LEU A 111 -0.64 6.72 6.65
CA LEU A 111 -1.75 7.44 7.28
C LEU A 111 -1.54 7.63 8.78
N LYS A 112 -1.08 6.60 9.49
CA LYS A 112 -0.87 6.62 10.94
C LYS A 112 0.33 5.75 11.32
N THR A 113 1.11 6.21 12.29
CA THR A 113 2.19 5.45 12.90
C THR A 113 1.63 4.57 14.03
N GLY A 114 1.86 3.25 13.97
CA GLY A 114 1.58 2.32 15.07
C GLY A 114 0.10 2.10 15.43
N VAL A 115 -0.61 1.29 14.65
CA VAL A 115 -1.90 0.71 15.07
C VAL A 115 -1.61 -0.73 15.51
N ALA A 116 -1.29 -0.88 16.80
CA ALA A 116 -1.31 -2.18 17.46
C ALA A 116 -2.75 -2.48 17.93
#